data_AF-A0A2E3LYA9-F1
#
_entry.id   AF-A0A2E3LYA9-F1
#
_cell.length_a   1.000
_cell.length_b   1.000
_cell.length_c   1.000
_cell.angle_alpha   90.00
_cell.angle_beta   90.00
_cell.angle_gamma   90.00
#
_symmetry.space_group_name_H-M   'P 1'
#
loop_
_entity.id
_entity.type
_entity.pdbx_description
1 polymer ?
#
loop_
_entity_poly.entity_id
_entity_poly.type
_entity_poly.pdbx_seq_one_letter_code
_entity_poly.pdbx_strand_id
1 'polypeptide(L)'
;MLVKKNQEAINQEIDKRIKELEIQNETLNKEMEEFERSLGIQFDQLASYAKDKENFTSEEWVFMEEYEKSLERKISCALENVIDKRKVEKARESLNIGQHWIPMR
;
A
#
# COMPACT_ATOMS: atom_id res chain seq x y z
N MET A 1 4.70 -6.21 -33.66
CA MET A 1 5.91 -6.64 -32.93
C MET A 1 6.43 -5.60 -31.93
N LEU A 2 6.52 -4.31 -32.28
CA LEU A 2 6.99 -3.25 -31.37
C LEU A 2 6.20 -3.13 -30.05
N VAL A 3 4.87 -3.26 -30.08
CA VAL A 3 4.03 -3.16 -28.88
C VAL A 3 4.34 -4.26 -27.85
N LYS A 4 4.66 -5.48 -28.31
CA LYS A 4 5.01 -6.60 -27.42
C LYS A 4 6.37 -6.39 -26.75
N LYS A 5 7.37 -5.91 -27.50
CA LYS A 5 8.69 -5.56 -26.95
C LYS A 5 8.62 -4.42 -25.92
N ASN A 6 7.80 -3.39 -26.17
CA ASN A 6 7.59 -2.32 -25.20
C ASN A 6 6.89 -2.82 -23.93
N GLN A 7 5.90 -3.70 -24.07
CA GLN A 7 5.21 -4.28 -22.91
C GLN A 7 6.12 -5.18 -22.07
N GLU A 8 6.99 -5.96 -22.71
CA GLU A 8 7.99 -6.80 -22.04
C GLU A 8 9.01 -5.95 -21.26
N ALA A 9 9.49 -4.85 -21.84
CA ALA A 9 10.39 -3.92 -21.15
C ALA A 9 9.74 -3.26 -19.93
N ILE A 10 8.47 -2.85 -20.04
CA ILE A 10 7.70 -2.28 -18.91
C ILE A 10 7.55 -3.31 -17.79
N ASN A 11 7.20 -4.56 -18.12
CA ASN A 11 7.04 -5.61 -17.12
C ASN A 11 8.36 -5.91 -16.40
N GLN A 12 9.50 -5.94 -17.12
CA GLN A 12 10.81 -6.13 -16.50
C GLN A 12 11.18 -5.00 -15.53
N GLU A 13 10.80 -3.76 -15.85
CA GLU A 13 11.04 -2.62 -14.96
C GLU A 13 10.15 -2.68 -13.70
N ILE A 14 8.91 -3.11 -13.84
CA ILE A 14 8.01 -3.37 -12.72
C ILE A 14 8.60 -4.46 -11.81
N ASP A 15 9.06 -5.58 -12.38
CA ASP A 15 9.63 -6.69 -11.62
C ASP A 15 10.90 -6.28 -10.85
N LYS A 16 11.75 -5.45 -11.45
CA LYS A 16 12.91 -4.86 -10.75
C LYS A 16 12.46 -3.98 -9.60
N ARG A 17 11.46 -3.12 -9.83
CA ARG A 17 10.97 -2.22 -8.79
C ARG A 17 10.30 -2.96 -7.64
N ILE A 18 9.60 -4.05 -7.92
CA ILE A 18 9.05 -4.95 -6.90
C ILE A 18 10.19 -5.52 -6.05
N LYS A 19 11.24 -6.06 -6.67
CA LYS A 19 12.40 -6.60 -5.94
C LYS A 19 13.11 -5.55 -5.08
N GLU A 20 13.25 -4.33 -5.58
CA GLU A 20 13.82 -3.23 -4.79
C GLU A 20 12.97 -2.94 -3.56
N LEU A 21 11.65 -2.90 -3.71
CA LEU A 21 10.71 -2.69 -2.61
C LEU A 21 10.73 -3.86 -1.61
N GLU A 22 10.85 -5.10 -2.08
CA GLU A 22 11.00 -6.28 -1.22
C GLU A 22 12.27 -6.18 -0.36
N ILE A 23 13.41 -5.82 -0.96
CA ILE A 23 14.68 -5.63 -0.23
C ILE A 23 14.57 -4.50 0.81
N GLN A 24 13.93 -3.38 0.45
CA GLN A 24 13.69 -2.28 1.39
C GLN A 24 12.81 -2.72 2.55
N ASN A 25 11.77 -3.52 2.27
CA ASN A 25 10.86 -4.03 3.29
C ASN A 25 11.58 -5.02 4.24
N GLU A 26 12.42 -5.92 3.71
CA GLU A 26 13.26 -6.79 4.51
C GLU A 26 14.25 -6.01 5.40
N THR A 27 14.80 -4.91 4.88
CA THR A 27 15.72 -4.05 5.64
C THR A 27 14.98 -3.36 6.79
N LEU A 28 13.81 -2.77 6.52
CA LEU A 28 12.96 -2.15 7.54
C LEU A 28 12.54 -3.14 8.62
N ASN A 29 12.19 -4.38 8.24
CA ASN A 29 11.84 -5.41 9.22
C ASN A 29 13.01 -5.74 10.15
N LYS A 30 14.25 -5.82 9.63
CA LYS A 30 15.44 -6.03 10.46
C LYS A 30 15.71 -4.86 11.39
N GLU A 31 15.57 -3.62 10.89
CA GLU A 31 15.72 -2.42 11.72
C GLU A 31 14.66 -2.38 12.84
N MET A 32 13.44 -2.80 12.54
CA MET A 32 12.36 -2.91 13.53
C MET A 32 12.69 -3.95 14.60
N GLU A 33 13.15 -5.15 14.21
CA GLU A 33 13.59 -6.18 15.15
C GLU A 33 14.77 -5.72 16.03
N GLU A 34 15.73 -4.98 15.46
CA GLU A 34 16.86 -4.45 16.21
C GLU A 34 16.42 -3.38 17.20
N PHE A 35 15.52 -2.50 16.80
CA PHE A 35 14.91 -1.50 17.66
C PHE A 35 14.13 -2.15 18.82
N GLU A 36 13.34 -3.17 18.54
CA GLU A 36 12.63 -3.96 19.55
C GLU A 36 13.59 -4.59 20.57
N ARG A 37 14.65 -5.24 20.09
CA ARG A 37 15.70 -5.80 20.97
C ARG A 37 16.37 -4.72 21.82
N SER A 38 16.61 -3.53 21.24
CA SER A 38 17.21 -2.41 21.97
C SER A 38 16.32 -1.89 23.10
N LEU A 39 15.00 -1.97 22.94
CA LEU A 39 14.03 -1.62 23.96
C LEU A 39 13.79 -2.74 24.97
N GLY A 40 14.24 -3.96 24.66
CA GLY A 40 13.98 -5.15 25.48
C GLY A 40 12.52 -5.59 25.48
N ILE A 41 11.77 -5.20 24.45
CA ILE A 41 10.33 -5.45 24.33
C ILE A 41 10.09 -6.23 23.04
N GLN A 42 9.29 -7.30 23.10
CA GLN A 42 8.82 -8.00 21.91
C GLN A 42 7.52 -7.38 21.38
N PHE A 43 7.31 -7.36 20.07
CA PHE A 43 6.08 -6.83 19.44
C PHE A 43 4.79 -7.37 20.08
N ASP A 44 4.76 -8.66 20.42
CA ASP A 44 3.60 -9.29 21.06
C ASP A 44 3.28 -8.66 22.44
N GLN A 45 4.31 -8.23 23.18
CA GLN A 45 4.13 -7.55 24.46
C GLN A 45 3.58 -6.14 24.27
N LEU A 46 4.02 -5.42 23.23
CA LEU A 46 3.45 -4.13 22.84
C LEU A 46 1.99 -4.27 22.39
N ALA A 47 1.69 -5.28 21.59
CA ALA A 47 0.34 -5.57 21.12
C ALA A 47 -0.59 -5.95 22.28
N SER A 48 -0.10 -6.69 23.27
CA SER A 48 -0.85 -6.97 24.50
C SER A 48 -1.04 -5.71 25.35
N TYR A 49 0.00 -4.89 25.51
CA TYR A 49 -0.07 -3.64 26.27
C TYR A 49 -1.07 -2.65 25.64
N ALA A 50 -1.04 -2.50 24.31
CA ALA A 50 -1.91 -1.61 23.57
C ALA A 50 -3.39 -2.04 23.55
N LYS A 51 -3.69 -3.31 23.84
CA LYS A 51 -5.08 -3.83 23.91
C LYS A 51 -5.72 -3.66 25.27
N ASP A 52 -4.94 -3.36 26.29
CA ASP A 52 -5.44 -3.19 27.64
C ASP A 52 -5.73 -1.71 27.91
N LYS A 53 -7.01 -1.41 28.06
CA LYS A 53 -7.51 -0.05 28.32
C LYS A 53 -7.02 0.51 29.65
N GLU A 54 -6.71 -0.34 30.64
CA GLU A 54 -6.26 0.11 31.95
C GLU A 54 -4.84 0.72 31.91
N ASN A 55 -4.08 0.47 30.84
CA ASN A 55 -2.75 1.02 30.63
C ASN A 55 -2.75 2.47 30.13
N PHE A 56 -3.92 3.05 29.84
CA PHE A 56 -4.06 4.38 29.26
C PHE A 56 -5.06 5.21 30.04
N THR A 57 -4.89 6.53 30.02
CA THR A 57 -5.94 7.43 30.48
C THR A 57 -7.13 7.39 29.51
N SER A 58 -8.32 7.78 29.97
CA SER A 58 -9.52 7.79 29.13
C SER A 58 -9.37 8.65 27.87
N GLU A 59 -8.62 9.76 27.94
CA GLU A 59 -8.36 10.64 26.80
C GLU A 59 -7.43 9.98 25.77
N GLU A 60 -6.35 9.37 26.24
CA GLU A 60 -5.40 8.64 25.38
C GLU A 60 -6.06 7.44 24.70
N TRP A 61 -6.92 6.71 25.42
CA TRP A 61 -7.65 5.57 24.84
C TRP A 61 -8.61 6.00 23.73
N VAL A 62 -9.37 7.07 23.96
CA VAL A 62 -10.28 7.62 22.93
C VAL A 62 -9.50 8.09 21.70
N PHE A 63 -8.36 8.75 21.90
CA PHE A 63 -7.49 9.14 20.79
C PHE A 63 -6.97 7.93 20.01
N MET A 64 -6.52 6.88 20.69
CA MET A 64 -6.02 5.66 20.07
C MET A 64 -7.11 4.95 19.23
N GLU A 65 -8.34 4.84 19.75
CA GLU A 65 -9.47 4.28 19.01
C GLU A 65 -9.83 5.11 17.76
N GLU A 66 -9.81 6.44 17.87
CA GLU A 66 -10.06 7.32 16.72
C GLU A 66 -8.96 7.23 15.67
N TYR A 67 -7.71 7.12 16.13
CA TYR A 67 -6.55 6.97 15.27
C TYR A 67 -6.55 5.64 14.53
N GLU A 68 -6.87 4.54 15.20
CA GLU A 68 -7.04 3.21 14.59
C GLU A 68 -8.11 3.25 13.47
N LYS A 69 -9.30 3.79 13.76
CA LYS A 69 -10.37 3.96 12.76
C LYS A 69 -9.97 4.84 11.58
N SER A 70 -9.07 5.80 11.80
CA SER A 70 -8.53 6.67 10.74
C SER A 70 -7.57 5.90 9.84
N LEU A 71 -6.70 5.06 10.43
CA LEU A 71 -5.78 4.20 9.70
C LEU A 71 -6.52 3.14 8.88
N GLU A 72 -7.51 2.47 9.45
CA GLU A 72 -8.33 1.48 8.72
C GLU A 72 -9.01 2.10 7.50
N ARG A 73 -9.53 3.32 7.63
CA ARG A 73 -10.11 4.07 6.51
C ARG A 73 -9.07 4.39 5.45
N LYS A 74 -7.88 4.86 5.84
CA LYS A 74 -6.78 5.12 4.90
C LYS A 74 -6.34 3.86 4.17
N ILE A 75 -6.23 2.73 4.87
CA ILE A 75 -5.86 1.44 4.29
C ILE A 75 -6.94 1.00 3.30
N SER A 76 -8.22 1.08 3.68
CA SER A 76 -9.34 0.74 2.80
C SER A 76 -9.34 1.58 1.53
N CYS A 77 -9.20 2.91 1.65
CA CYS A 77 -9.09 3.79 0.49
C CYS A 77 -7.85 3.49 -0.35
N ALA A 78 -6.70 3.20 0.28
CA ALA A 78 -5.49 2.84 -0.44
C ALA A 78 -5.67 1.54 -1.23
N LEU A 79 -6.26 0.51 -0.62
CA LEU A 79 -6.57 -0.77 -1.26
C LEU A 79 -7.58 -0.62 -2.40
N GLU A 80 -8.58 0.25 -2.26
CA GLU A 80 -9.51 0.56 -3.34
C GLU A 80 -8.84 1.30 -4.51
N ASN A 81 -7.82 2.10 -4.23
CA ASN A 81 -7.04 2.87 -5.19
C ASN A 81 -5.87 2.07 -5.80
N VAL A 82 -5.50 0.91 -5.23
CA VAL A 82 -4.61 -0.04 -5.91
C VAL A 82 -5.31 -0.47 -7.19
N ILE A 83 -4.70 -0.13 -8.32
CA ILE A 83 -5.27 -0.22 -9.67
C ILE A 83 -5.80 -1.64 -9.92
N ASP A 84 -7.12 -1.80 -9.78
CA ASP A 84 -7.80 -2.99 -10.27
C ASP A 84 -7.83 -2.90 -11.80
N LYS A 85 -6.95 -3.67 -12.46
CA LYS A 85 -6.87 -3.74 -13.93
C LYS A 85 -8.24 -3.96 -14.56
N ARG A 86 -9.16 -4.68 -13.89
CA ARG A 86 -10.53 -4.94 -14.38
C ARG A 86 -11.41 -3.70 -14.33
N LYS A 87 -11.26 -2.84 -13.32
CA LYS A 87 -11.98 -1.55 -13.24
C LYS A 87 -11.49 -0.59 -14.31
N VAL A 88 -10.18 -0.55 -14.57
CA VAL A 88 -9.58 0.28 -15.63
C VAL A 88 -9.98 -0.20 -17.02
N GLU A 89 -9.96 -1.51 -17.28
CA GLU A 89 -10.42 -2.09 -18.55
C GLU A 89 -11.92 -1.81 -18.79
N LYS A 90 -12.78 -2.01 -17.78
CA LYS A 90 -14.20 -1.66 -17.88
C LYS A 90 -14.44 -0.16 -18.07
N ALA A 91 -13.70 0.69 -17.37
CA ALA A 91 -13.78 2.15 -17.58
C ALA A 91 -13.38 2.53 -19.00
N ARG A 92 -12.34 1.90 -19.54
CA ARG A 92 -11.86 2.09 -20.92
C ARG A 92 -12.84 1.57 -21.97
N GLU A 93 -13.51 0.44 -21.71
CA GLU A 93 -14.59 -0.08 -22.55
C GLU A 93 -15.85 0.80 -22.51
N SER A 94 -16.14 1.39 -21.33
CA SER A 94 -17.29 2.29 -21.14
C SER A 94 -17.07 3.70 -21.72
N LEU A 95 -15.81 4.11 -21.88
CA LEU A 95 -15.43 5.29 -22.63
C LEU A 95 -15.54 4.95 -24.11
N ASN A 96 -16.74 5.16 -24.67
CA ASN A 96 -17.03 5.10 -26.09
C ASN A 96 -16.28 6.26 -26.81
N ILE A 97 -14.95 6.21 -26.83
CA ILE A 97 -14.09 7.15 -27.54
C ILE A 97 -14.25 6.80 -29.01
N GLY A 98 -15.25 7.39 -29.65
CA GLY A 98 -15.30 7.46 -31.09
C GLY A 98 -13.94 7.98 -31.57
N GLN A 99 -13.27 7.20 -32.42
CA GLN A 99 -12.06 7.63 -33.12
C GLN A 99 -12.43 8.85 -33.97
N HIS A 100 -12.30 10.05 -33.40
CA HIS A 100 -12.34 11.27 -34.17
C HIS A 100 -10.97 11.39 -34.84
N TRP A 101 -10.91 10.94 -36.09
CA TRP A 101 -9.80 11.21 -36.98
C TRP A 101 -9.61 12.73 -37.04
N ILE A 102 -8.48 13.24 -36.56
CA ILE A 102 -8.07 14.62 -36.82
C ILE A 102 -7.47 14.62 -38.23
N PRO A 103 -8.09 15.27 -39.23
CA PRO A 103 -7.43 15.49 -40.50
C PRO A 103 -6.41 16.61 -40.31
N MET A 104 -5.12 16.29 -40.36
CA MET A 104 -4.09 17.32 -40.54
C MET A 104 -4.29 17.95 -41.93
N ARG A 105 -4.41 19.28 -41.95
CA ARG A 105 -4.18 20.09 -43.16
C ARG A 105 -2.70 20.38 -43.32
#